data_AF-G2G813-F1
#
_entry.id   AF-G2G813-F1
#
_cell.length_a   1.000
_cell.length_b   1.000
_cell.length_c   1.000
_cell.angle_alpha   90.00
_cell.angle_beta   90.00
_cell.angle_gamma   90.00
#
_symmetry.space_group_name_H-M   'P 1'
#
loop_
_entity.id
_entity.type
_entity.pdbx_description
1 polymer ?
#
loop_
_entity_poly.entity_id
_entity_poly.type
_entity_poly.pdbx_seq_one_letter_code
_entity_poly.pdbx_strand_id
1 'polypeptide(L)'
;MPAERLLYVGIAPRYMANRTSTQNLRKRVLYHYRGNAAGSTLRLTLGCLLGLELRRVGSGRRMTFGKAGEATLSQWMADNARVCWMEQDRPWELESQLISRLDLPLNLDQNRHNAYHSRLKELRAQARQRARDLPIST
;
A
#
# COMPACT_ATOMS: atom_id res chain seq x y z
N MET A 1 10.39 -8.32 24.36
CA MET A 1 10.27 -7.92 22.94
C MET A 1 8.94 -7.20 22.78
N PRO A 2 8.86 -6.01 22.14
CA PRO A 2 7.55 -5.50 21.76
C PRO A 2 6.92 -6.55 20.83
N ALA A 3 5.66 -6.91 21.08
CA ALA A 3 4.95 -7.84 20.20
C ALA A 3 5.00 -7.31 18.76
N GLU A 4 5.50 -8.11 17.82
CA GLU A 4 5.41 -7.79 16.40
C GLU A 4 3.92 -7.66 16.06
N ARG A 5 3.45 -6.43 15.77
CA ARG A 5 2.06 -6.16 15.44
C ARG A 5 1.86 -6.25 13.94
N LEU A 6 0.83 -6.97 13.51
CA LEU A 6 0.39 -6.96 12.12
C LEU A 6 -0.33 -5.64 11.83
N LEU A 7 0.24 -4.80 10.97
CA LEU A 7 -0.32 -3.48 10.63
C LEU A 7 -1.01 -3.44 9.27
N TYR A 8 -0.70 -4.40 8.40
CA TYR A 8 -1.19 -4.47 7.03
C TYR A 8 -1.33 -5.92 6.57
N VAL A 9 -2.39 -6.22 5.85
CA VAL A 9 -2.57 -7.48 5.11
C VAL A 9 -2.81 -7.19 3.63
N GLY A 10 -2.32 -8.08 2.76
CA GLY A 10 -2.58 -8.01 1.34
C GLY A 10 -2.59 -9.41 0.71
N ILE A 11 -3.32 -9.57 -0.39
CA ILE A 11 -3.44 -10.85 -1.10
C ILE A 11 -2.76 -10.91 -2.46
N ALA A 12 -2.46 -12.13 -2.90
CA ALA A 12 -2.26 -12.46 -4.29
C ALA A 12 -2.57 -13.95 -4.52
N PRO A 13 -3.37 -14.32 -5.54
CA PRO A 13 -4.11 -13.44 -6.44
C PRO A 13 -5.32 -12.76 -5.78
N ARG A 14 -5.84 -11.69 -6.41
CA ARG A 14 -7.18 -11.19 -6.09
C ARG A 14 -8.24 -11.98 -6.85
N TYR A 15 -9.43 -12.11 -6.29
CA TYR A 15 -10.57 -12.65 -7.02
C TYR A 15 -10.89 -11.81 -8.27
N MET A 16 -11.17 -12.48 -9.38
CA MET A 16 -11.55 -11.89 -10.65
C MET A 16 -12.57 -12.82 -11.33
N ALA A 17 -13.79 -12.33 -11.57
CA ALA A 17 -14.88 -13.15 -12.11
C ALA A 17 -14.60 -13.72 -13.52
N ASN A 18 -13.91 -12.95 -14.36
CA ASN A 18 -13.81 -13.25 -15.80
C ASN A 18 -12.42 -13.69 -16.26
N ARG A 19 -11.43 -13.80 -15.35
CA ARG A 19 -10.06 -14.25 -15.66
C ARG A 19 -9.28 -14.58 -14.41
N THR A 20 -8.25 -15.41 -14.53
CA THR A 20 -7.31 -15.64 -13.43
C THR A 20 -6.29 -14.50 -13.35
N SER A 21 -6.02 -14.00 -12.14
CA SER A 21 -4.95 -13.03 -11.93
C SER A 21 -3.58 -13.71 -12.06
N THR A 22 -2.63 -13.07 -12.76
CA THR A 22 -1.25 -13.56 -12.89
C THR A 22 -0.35 -13.20 -11.69
N GLN A 23 -0.93 -12.59 -10.65
CA GLN A 23 -0.24 -12.22 -9.42
C GLN A 23 -0.09 -13.44 -8.49
N ASN A 24 1.05 -13.52 -7.82
CA ASN A 24 1.33 -14.51 -6.77
C ASN A 24 2.09 -13.83 -5.62
N LEU A 25 2.27 -14.54 -4.50
CA LEU A 25 2.96 -14.02 -3.31
C LEU A 25 4.33 -13.43 -3.66
N ARG A 26 5.16 -14.17 -4.40
CA ARG A 26 6.51 -13.72 -4.81
C ARG A 26 6.45 -12.39 -5.58
N LYS A 27 5.59 -12.27 -6.59
CA LYS A 27 5.41 -11.04 -7.37
C LYS A 27 4.93 -9.89 -6.48
N ARG A 28 3.95 -10.15 -5.60
CA ARG A 28 3.37 -9.13 -4.72
C ARG A 28 4.40 -8.59 -3.73
N VAL A 29 5.14 -9.47 -3.05
CA VAL A 29 6.20 -9.10 -2.11
C VAL A 29 7.31 -8.33 -2.82
N LEU A 30 7.82 -8.85 -3.94
CA LEU A 30 8.85 -8.15 -4.72
C LEU A 30 8.37 -6.76 -5.17
N TYR A 31 7.12 -6.63 -5.59
CA TYR A 31 6.57 -5.34 -6.02
C TYR A 31 6.44 -4.34 -4.87
N HIS A 32 6.11 -4.77 -3.65
CA HIS A 32 6.08 -3.89 -2.48
C HIS A 32 7.48 -3.32 -2.15
N TYR A 33 8.54 -4.11 -2.31
CA TYR A 33 9.91 -3.69 -1.98
C TYR A 33 10.66 -3.00 -3.13
N ARG A 34 10.37 -3.37 -4.39
CA ARG A 34 11.10 -2.87 -5.57
C ARG A 34 10.28 -1.95 -6.47
N GLY A 35 8.96 -1.85 -6.23
CA GLY A 35 8.06 -1.02 -7.00
C GLY A 35 7.98 0.42 -6.47
N ASN A 36 6.86 1.08 -6.78
CA ASN A 36 6.59 2.46 -6.37
C ASN A 36 5.11 2.63 -5.98
N ALA A 37 4.77 3.81 -5.46
CA ALA A 37 3.43 4.12 -4.98
C ALA A 37 2.34 4.06 -6.06
N ALA A 38 2.68 4.14 -7.35
CA ALA A 38 1.70 4.05 -8.42
C ALA A 38 1.07 2.65 -8.54
N GLY A 39 1.82 1.60 -8.21
CA GLY A 39 1.31 0.22 -8.26
C GLY A 39 1.17 -0.45 -6.89
N SER A 40 1.61 0.21 -5.82
CA SER A 40 1.61 -0.35 -4.47
C SER A 40 0.83 0.53 -3.50
N THR A 41 -0.37 0.07 -3.12
CA THR A 41 -1.22 0.74 -2.13
C THR A 41 -0.51 0.90 -0.78
N LEU A 42 0.26 -0.11 -0.35
CA LEU A 42 1.05 -0.04 0.88
C LEU A 42 2.10 1.07 0.80
N ARG A 43 2.87 1.16 -0.30
CA ARG A 43 3.87 2.22 -0.46
C ARG A 43 3.22 3.59 -0.45
N LEU A 44 2.11 3.76 -1.17
CA LEU A 44 1.35 5.01 -1.15
C LEU A 44 0.93 5.40 0.27
N THR A 45 0.40 4.46 1.03
CA THR A 45 0.01 4.68 2.44
C THR A 45 1.21 5.09 3.29
N LEU A 46 2.31 4.33 3.25
CA LEU A 46 3.50 4.60 4.05
C LEU A 46 4.16 5.94 3.69
N GLY A 47 4.34 6.22 2.40
CA GLY A 47 4.95 7.48 1.99
C GLY A 47 4.10 8.70 2.35
N CYS A 48 2.77 8.59 2.34
CA CYS A 48 1.91 9.66 2.87
C CYS A 48 2.08 9.85 4.38
N LEU A 49 2.24 8.77 5.16
CA LEU A 49 2.49 8.85 6.61
C LEU A 49 3.86 9.46 6.94
N LEU A 50 4.87 9.16 6.13
CA LEU A 50 6.22 9.70 6.26
C LEU A 50 6.36 11.12 5.68
N GLY A 51 5.28 11.71 5.16
CA GLY A 51 5.30 13.07 4.62
C GLY A 51 6.06 13.22 3.29
N LEU A 52 6.26 12.13 2.55
CA LEU A 52 6.94 12.16 1.25
C LEU A 52 6.08 12.87 0.21
N GLU A 53 6.73 13.66 -0.65
CA GLU A 53 6.05 14.43 -1.68
C GLU A 53 5.55 13.52 -2.81
N LEU A 54 4.23 13.45 -2.98
CA LEU A 54 3.61 12.72 -4.08
C LEU A 54 3.52 13.62 -5.32
N ARG A 55 3.95 13.11 -6.47
CA ARG A 55 3.92 13.82 -7.76
C ARG A 55 3.19 13.02 -8.82
N ARG A 56 2.53 13.70 -9.76
CA ARG A 56 2.07 13.10 -11.02
C ARG A 56 3.27 12.87 -11.94
N VAL A 57 3.29 11.76 -12.67
CA VAL A 57 4.40 11.37 -13.56
C VAL A 57 3.91 10.86 -14.92
N GLY A 58 4.78 10.91 -15.94
CA GLY A 58 4.49 10.41 -17.29
C GLY A 58 3.30 11.13 -17.92
N SER A 59 2.25 10.38 -18.30
CA SER A 59 1.00 10.96 -18.83
C SER A 59 0.14 11.70 -17.80
N GLY A 60 0.64 11.88 -16.56
CA GLY A 60 -0.07 12.55 -15.46
C GLY A 60 -1.10 11.67 -14.74
N ARG A 61 -1.39 10.47 -15.24
CA ARG A 61 -2.34 9.53 -14.64
C ARG A 61 -1.77 8.77 -13.44
N ARG A 62 -0.45 8.57 -13.41
CA ARG A 62 0.25 7.85 -12.34
C ARG A 62 0.81 8.84 -11.32
N MET A 63 0.90 8.41 -10.07
CA MET A 63 1.49 9.20 -8.99
C MET A 63 2.53 8.37 -8.24
N THR A 64 3.70 8.94 -7.99
CA THR A 64 4.80 8.32 -7.22
C THR A 64 5.45 9.34 -6.30
N PHE A 65 6.33 8.89 -5.39
CA PHE A 65 7.13 9.80 -4.55
C PHE A 65 8.41 10.31 -5.24
N GLY A 66 8.48 10.23 -6.58
CA GLY A 66 9.70 10.50 -7.33
C GLY A 66 10.84 9.52 -7.05
N LYS A 67 11.97 9.66 -7.73
CA LYS A 67 13.12 8.74 -7.55
C LYS A 67 13.67 8.79 -6.11
N ALA A 68 13.86 10.00 -5.58
CA ALA A 68 14.42 10.21 -4.25
C ALA A 68 13.45 9.73 -3.15
N GLY A 69 12.17 10.13 -3.20
CA GLY A 69 11.20 9.72 -2.18
C GLY A 69 10.94 8.22 -2.18
N GLU A 70 10.90 7.56 -3.35
CA GLU A 70 10.77 6.10 -3.39
C GLU A 70 12.02 5.39 -2.86
N ALA A 71 13.22 5.94 -3.06
CA ALA A 71 14.45 5.41 -2.47
C ALA A 71 14.45 5.54 -0.93
N THR A 72 14.10 6.72 -0.41
CA THR A 72 13.91 6.94 1.03
C THR A 72 12.88 5.98 1.62
N LEU A 73 11.73 5.80 0.96
CA LEU A 73 10.71 4.87 1.40
C LEU A 73 11.20 3.41 1.39
N SER A 74 11.95 3.00 0.37
CA SER A 74 12.51 1.65 0.29
C SER A 74 13.51 1.38 1.42
N GLN A 75 14.38 2.35 1.74
CA GLN A 75 15.29 2.22 2.89
C GLN A 75 14.51 2.13 4.20
N TRP A 76 13.54 3.02 4.41
CA TRP A 76 12.69 2.97 5.61
C TRP A 76 11.97 1.62 5.76
N MET A 77 11.42 1.07 4.67
CA MET A 77 10.81 -0.26 4.69
C MET A 77 11.82 -1.36 5.01
N ALA A 78 13.04 -1.31 4.49
CA ALA A 78 14.08 -2.28 4.79
C ALA A 78 14.45 -2.29 6.29
N ASP A 79 14.47 -1.11 6.91
CA ASP A 79 14.86 -0.95 8.32
C ASP A 79 13.71 -1.30 9.29
N ASN A 80 12.45 -1.09 8.88
CA ASN A 80 11.30 -1.12 9.79
C ASN A 80 10.27 -2.22 9.49
N ALA A 81 10.19 -2.72 8.26
CA ALA A 81 9.14 -3.64 7.86
C ALA A 81 9.60 -5.10 7.94
N ARG A 82 8.78 -5.93 8.58
CA ARG A 82 8.89 -7.39 8.56
C ARG A 82 7.73 -7.95 7.78
N VAL A 83 7.98 -9.02 7.02
CA VAL A 83 6.95 -9.65 6.18
C VAL A 83 6.93 -11.14 6.43
N CYS A 84 5.73 -11.64 6.70
CA CYS A 84 5.40 -13.06 6.65
C CYS A 84 4.39 -13.31 5.53
N TRP A 85 4.28 -14.56 5.10
CA TRP A 85 3.30 -14.99 4.12
C TRP A 85 2.78 -16.38 4.46
N MET A 86 1.57 -16.67 3.98
CA MET A 86 0.97 -18.00 4.04
C MET A 86 0.24 -18.28 2.74
N GLU A 87 0.24 -19.55 2.34
CA GLU A 87 -0.51 -20.00 1.17
C GLU A 87 -1.97 -20.27 1.55
N GLN A 88 -2.89 -19.87 0.66
CA GLN A 88 -4.33 -20.06 0.80
C GLN A 88 -4.97 -20.15 -0.58
N ASP A 89 -5.95 -21.05 -0.72
CA ASP A 89 -6.66 -21.27 -1.98
C ASP A 89 -7.56 -20.08 -2.34
N ARG A 90 -8.21 -19.50 -1.33
CA ARG A 90 -9.13 -18.36 -1.46
C ARG A 90 -8.63 -17.18 -0.61
N PRO A 91 -7.49 -16.56 -0.96
CA PRO A 91 -6.86 -15.55 -0.11
C PRO A 91 -7.75 -14.31 0.11
N TRP A 92 -8.65 -13.99 -0.82
CA TRP A 92 -9.61 -12.88 -0.70
C TRP A 92 -10.61 -13.05 0.45
N GLU A 93 -11.01 -14.29 0.75
CA GLU A 93 -11.89 -14.56 1.89
C GLU A 93 -11.16 -14.39 3.21
N LEU A 94 -9.93 -14.91 3.30
CA LEU A 94 -9.10 -14.73 4.49
C LEU A 94 -8.77 -13.25 4.72
N GLU A 95 -8.45 -12.48 3.68
CA GLU A 95 -8.18 -11.04 3.79
C GLU A 95 -9.36 -10.28 4.37
N SER A 96 -10.58 -10.57 3.88
CA SER A 96 -11.81 -9.95 4.39
C SER A 96 -12.04 -10.30 5.86
N GLN A 97 -11.79 -11.56 6.24
CA GLN A 97 -11.88 -12.02 7.63
C GLN A 97 -10.85 -11.36 8.55
N LEU A 98 -9.60 -11.22 8.09
CA LEU A 98 -8.55 -10.59 8.89
C LEU A 98 -8.80 -9.09 9.04
N ILE A 99 -9.16 -8.38 7.97
CA ILE A 99 -9.47 -6.94 8.02
C ILE A 99 -10.65 -6.68 8.95
N SER A 100 -11.68 -7.52 8.97
CA SER A 100 -12.86 -7.31 9.83
C SER A 100 -12.63 -7.62 11.32
N ARG A 101 -11.59 -8.41 11.66
CA ARG A 101 -11.37 -8.89 13.03
C ARG A 101 -10.15 -8.28 13.72
N LEU A 102 -9.19 -7.77 12.95
CA LEU A 102 -7.92 -7.28 13.46
C LEU A 102 -7.79 -5.77 13.28
N ASP A 103 -7.04 -5.13 14.18
CA ASP A 103 -6.65 -3.74 14.03
C ASP A 103 -5.53 -3.62 12.98
N LEU A 104 -5.92 -3.41 11.71
CA LEU A 104 -5.00 -3.29 10.56
C LEU A 104 -4.95 -1.85 10.03
N PRO A 105 -4.34 -0.90 10.76
CA PRO A 105 -4.48 0.53 10.51
C PRO A 105 -3.96 0.99 9.15
N LEU A 106 -3.12 0.21 8.46
CA LEU A 106 -2.59 0.56 7.14
C LEU A 106 -3.46 0.06 5.96
N ASN A 107 -4.45 -0.81 6.23
CA ASN A 107 -5.47 -1.20 5.24
C ASN A 107 -6.56 -0.11 5.19
N LEU A 108 -6.81 0.45 4.00
CA LEU A 108 -7.90 1.42 3.80
C LEU A 108 -9.16 0.79 3.20
N ASP A 109 -8.99 -0.22 2.36
CA ASP A 109 -10.14 -0.93 1.80
C ASP A 109 -10.74 -1.85 2.86
N GLN A 110 -12.08 -1.93 2.89
CA GLN A 110 -12.86 -2.76 3.83
C GLN A 110 -12.67 -2.46 5.34
N ASN A 111 -11.81 -1.48 5.69
CA ASN A 111 -11.38 -1.22 7.06
C ASN A 111 -12.01 0.03 7.70
N ARG A 112 -13.24 0.38 7.31
CA ARG A 112 -13.93 1.62 7.76
C ARG A 112 -14.23 1.66 9.26
N HIS A 113 -14.24 0.50 9.91
CA HIS A 113 -14.47 0.37 11.35
C HIS A 113 -13.23 0.70 12.19
N ASN A 114 -12.04 0.78 11.56
CA ASN A 114 -10.81 1.12 12.24
C ASN A 114 -10.78 2.60 12.64
N ALA A 115 -10.43 2.91 13.89
CA ALA A 115 -10.41 4.27 14.42
C ALA A 115 -9.48 5.21 13.63
N TYR A 116 -8.40 4.69 13.04
CA TYR A 116 -7.44 5.47 12.27
C TYR A 116 -7.83 5.66 10.79
N HIS A 117 -8.88 4.96 10.32
CA HIS A 117 -9.28 4.94 8.91
C HIS A 117 -9.51 6.34 8.32
N SER A 118 -10.30 7.16 9.01
CA SER A 118 -10.66 8.51 8.57
C SER A 118 -9.42 9.39 8.41
N ARG A 119 -8.50 9.32 9.37
CA ARG A 119 -7.25 10.10 9.34
C ARG A 119 -6.35 9.66 8.19
N LEU A 120 -6.19 8.35 8.00
CA LEU A 120 -5.36 7.83 6.92
C LEU A 120 -5.93 8.15 5.53
N LYS A 121 -7.26 8.07 5.40
CA LYS A 121 -7.98 8.45 4.19
C LYS A 121 -7.77 9.93 3.85
N GLU A 122 -7.88 10.79 4.85
CA GLU A 122 -7.64 12.23 4.70
C GLU A 122 -6.21 12.53 4.26
N LEU A 123 -5.20 11.96 4.93
CA LEU A 123 -3.78 12.15 4.60
C LEU A 123 -3.50 11.78 3.13
N ARG A 124 -4.02 10.65 2.66
CA ARG A 124 -3.89 10.24 1.26
C ARG A 124 -4.65 11.14 0.30
N ALA A 125 -5.82 11.65 0.68
CA ALA A 125 -6.58 12.57 -0.14
C ALA A 125 -5.84 13.90 -0.32
N GLN A 126 -5.29 14.45 0.77
CA GLN A 126 -4.49 15.67 0.76
C GLN A 126 -3.22 15.51 -0.09
N ALA A 127 -2.47 14.41 0.08
CA ALA A 127 -1.28 14.14 -0.73
C ALA A 127 -1.61 14.06 -2.24
N ARG A 128 -2.73 13.42 -2.59
CA ARG A 128 -3.20 13.35 -3.98
C ARG A 128 -3.66 14.70 -4.52
N GLN A 129 -4.28 15.54 -3.69
CA GLN A 129 -4.68 16.89 -4.09
C GLN A 129 -3.45 17.74 -4.38
N ARG A 130 -2.49 17.79 -3.46
CA ARG A 130 -1.21 18.47 -3.69
C ARG A 130 -0.52 17.99 -4.98
N ALA A 131 -0.49 16.68 -5.22
CA ALA A 131 0.07 16.13 -6.46
C ALA A 131 -0.67 16.60 -7.75
N ARG A 132 -1.99 16.87 -7.66
CA ARG A 132 -2.79 17.41 -8.77
C ARG A 132 -2.57 18.90 -8.99
N ASP A 133 -2.28 19.65 -7.94
CA ASP A 133 -2.05 21.09 -8.01
C ASP A 133 -0.64 21.41 -8.53
N LEU A 134 0.30 20.48 -8.34
CA LEU A 134 1.67 20.59 -8.85
C LEU A 134 1.77 20.19 -10.33
N PRO A 135 2.75 20.74 -11.08
CA PRO A 135 3.08 20.29 -12.42
C PRO A 135 3.41 18.79 -12.46
N ILE A 136 3.19 18.16 -13.61
CA ILE A 136 3.63 16.78 -13.85
C ILE A 136 5.16 16.76 -13.80
N SER A 137 5.72 15.89 -12.98
CA SER A 137 7.16 15.65 -12.97
C SER A 137 7.52 14.88 -14.24
N THR A 138 8.48 15.43 -14.98
CA THR A 138 9.21 14.72 -16.03
C THR A 138 10.01 13.56 -15.47
#